data_AF-A0A2P2CIP6-F1
#
_entry.id   AF-A0A2P2CIP6-F1
#
_cell.length_a   1.000
_cell.length_b   1.000
_cell.length_c   1.000
_cell.angle_alpha   90.00
_cell.angle_beta   90.00
_cell.angle_gamma   90.00
#
_symmetry.space_group_name_H-M   'P 1'
#
loop_
_entity.id
_entity.type
_entity.pdbx_description
1 polymer ?
#
loop_
_entity_poly.entity_id
_entity_poly.type
_entity_poly.pdbx_seq_one_letter_code
_entity_poly.pdbx_strand_id
1 'polypeptide(L)' 'MAFIAYHLHWPLAELMDLPHRERRSWVGEVSAINSTLNAAAQGA' A
#
# COMPACT_ATOMS: atom_id res chain seq x y z
N MET A 1 0.28 7.41 -3.26
CA MET A 1 1.28 6.68 -4.08
C MET A 1 2.67 6.72 -3.49
N ALA A 2 3.20 7.89 -3.09
CA ALA A 2 4.55 7.98 -2.51
C ALA A 2 4.76 7.07 -1.29
N PHE A 3 3.74 6.84 -0.45
CA PHE A 3 3.87 5.95 0.70
C PHE A 3 4.10 4.47 0.31
N ILE A 4 3.45 3.97 -0.76
CA ILE A 4 3.64 2.59 -1.23
C ILE A 4 5.07 2.42 -1.71
N ALA A 5 5.53 3.33 -2.60
CA ALA A 5 6.89 3.29 -3.12
C ALA A 5 7.93 3.36 -1.99
N TYR A 6 7.68 4.17 -0.96
CA TYR A 6 8.59 4.33 0.18
C TYR A 6 8.58 3.12 1.13
N HIS A 7 7.41 2.62 1.54
CA HIS A 7 7.32 1.57 2.56
C HIS A 7 7.47 0.16 1.99
N LEU A 8 6.94 -0.08 0.79
CA LEU A 8 7.01 -1.39 0.13
C LEU A 8 8.20 -1.49 -0.82
N HIS A 9 9.03 -0.45 -0.90
CA HIS A 9 10.18 -0.37 -1.81
C HIS A 9 9.81 -0.65 -3.27
N TRP A 10 8.55 -0.38 -3.64
CA TRP A 10 8.05 -0.55 -4.99
C TRP A 10 8.67 0.53 -5.88
N PRO A 11 9.39 0.18 -6.97
CA PRO A 11 9.88 1.15 -7.94
C PRO A 11 8.80 2.14 -8.40
N LEU A 12 9.09 3.44 -8.27
CA LEU A 12 8.14 4.50 -8.64
C LEU A 12 7.73 4.40 -10.12
N ALA A 13 8.67 4.05 -11.00
CA ALA A 13 8.40 3.92 -12.43
C ALA A 13 7.35 2.84 -12.72
N GLU A 14 7.47 1.69 -12.07
CA GLU A 14 6.51 0.57 -12.21
C GLU A 14 5.14 0.95 -11.65
N LEU A 15 5.12 1.63 -10.49
CA LEU A 15 3.87 2.14 -9.93
C LEU A 15 3.22 3.17 -10.86
N MET A 16 3.99 3.97 -11.60
CA MET A 16 3.45 4.96 -12.54
C MET A 16 2.94 4.35 -13.85
N ASP A 17 3.41 3.14 -14.20
CA ASP A 17 2.94 2.40 -15.37
C ASP A 17 1.55 1.78 -15.16
N LEU A 18 1.17 1.54 -13.90
CA LEU A 18 -0.16 1.03 -13.56
C LEU A 18 -1.27 2.05 -13.87
N PRO A 19 -2.43 1.60 -14.40
CA PRO A 19 -3.62 2.43 -14.56
C PRO A 19 -4.01 3.14 -13.26
N HIS A 20 -4.46 4.39 -13.33
CA HIS A 20 -4.83 5.18 -12.15
C HIS A 20 -5.81 4.45 -11.21
N ARG A 21 -6.79 3.74 -11.78
CA ARG A 21 -7.76 2.93 -11.01
C ARG A 21 -7.07 1.84 -10.17
N GLU A 22 -6.09 1.17 -10.75
CA GLU A 22 -5.41 0.03 -10.16
C GLU A 22 -4.47 0.50 -9.04
N ARG A 23 -3.77 1.62 -9.28
CA ARG A 23 -2.98 2.28 -8.23
C ARG A 23 -3.82 2.60 -7.00
N ARG A 24 -5.05 3.09 -7.18
CA ARG A 24 -5.96 3.38 -6.06
C ARG A 24 -6.43 2.11 -5.35
N SER A 25 -6.71 1.03 -6.08
CA SER A 25 -7.10 -0.25 -5.48
C SER A 25 -5.99 -0.78 -4.56
N TRP A 26 -4.75 -0.80 -5.05
CA TRP A 26 -3.59 -1.22 -4.26
C TRP A 26 -3.40 -0.39 -2.98
N VAL A 27 -3.63 0.93 -3.03
CA VAL A 27 -3.62 1.77 -1.82
C VAL A 27 -4.65 1.29 -0.80
N GLY A 28 -5.86 0.97 -1.23
CA GLY A 28 -6.92 0.47 -0.35
C GLY A 28 -6.57 -0.87 0.29
N GLU A 29 -6.10 -1.83 -0.52
CA GLU A 29 -5.73 -3.16 -0.06
C GLU A 29 -4.57 -3.13 0.95
N VAL A 30 -3.50 -2.40 0.63
CA VAL A 30 -2.36 -2.24 1.54
C VAL A 30 -2.77 -1.57 2.86
N SER A 31 -3.65 -0.57 2.79
CA SER A 31 -4.16 0.11 3.99
C SER A 31 -5.00 -0.81 4.86
N ALA A 32 -5.83 -1.67 4.26
CA ALA A 32 -6.64 -2.65 4.98
C ALA A 32 -5.76 -3.67 5.70
N ILE A 33 -4.76 -4.24 5.01
CA ILE A 33 -3.80 -5.19 5.59
C ILE A 33 -3.06 -4.55 6.78
N ASN A 34 -2.55 -3.33 6.60
CA ASN A 34 -1.83 -2.63 7.66
C ASN A 34 -2.74 -2.34 8.87
N SER A 35 -4.01 -1.99 8.64
CA SER A 35 -4.98 -1.80 9.72
C SER A 35 -5.17 -3.08 10.54
N THR A 36 -5.34 -4.22 9.87
CA THR A 36 -5.48 -5.54 10.53
C THR A 36 -4.22 -5.92 11.31
N LEU A 37 -3.04 -5.76 10.72
CA LEU A 37 -1.77 -6.05 11.39
C LEU A 37 -1.55 -5.16 12.61
N ASN A 38 -1.82 -3.86 12.48
CA ASN A 38 -1.70 -2.93 13.60
C ASN A 38 -2.70 -3.23 14.70
N ALA A 39 -3.94 -3.62 14.37
CA ALA A 39 -4.93 -4.04 15.35
C ALA A 39 -4.48 -5.30 16.11
N ALA A 40 -3.91 -6.28 15.40
CA ALA A 40 -3.34 -7.48 16.01
C ALA A 40 -2.13 -7.17 16.90
N ALA A 41 -1.23 -6.29 16.46
CA ALA A 41 -0.04 -5.90 17.20
C ALA A 41 -0.33 -5.08 18.47
N GLN A 42 -1.42 -4.29 18.49
CA GLN A 42 -1.82 -3.49 19.66
C GLN A 42 -2.55 -4.30 20.74
N GLY A 43 -2.98 -5.52 20.42
CA GLY A 43 -3.66 -6.44 21.35
C GLY A 43 -2.75 -7.47 22.03
N ALA A 44 -1.44 -7.43 21.76
CA ALA A 44 -0.41 -8.29 22.35
C ALA A 44 0.39 -7.52 23.41
#